data_AF-A0A8T6NE84-F1
#
_entry.id   AF-A0A8T6NE84-F1
#
_cell.length_a   1.000
_cell.length_b   1.000
_cell.length_c   1.000
_cell.angle_alpha   90.00
_cell.angle_beta   90.00
_cell.angle_gamma   90.00
#
_symmetry.space_group_name_H-M   'P 1'
#
loop_
_entity.id
_entity.type
_entity.pdbx_description
1 polymer ?
#
loop_
_entity_poly.entity_id
_entity_poly.type
_entity_poly.pdbx_seq_one_letter_code
_entity_poly.pdbx_strand_id
1 'polypeptide(L)'
;DGDGVGDNSDRYPNDPTETMDSDNDGVGDNADAFPNDATETDDSDDDGFGDNQDVCPTTTGSSYLDRLGCRDTDSDGVSDKNDKFPNNPSEWYDVDDDGYGDNSDACPTEYGLSSMDRNGCLDSDYDGYSDADHTWLISDGADAFPYQSSQWKDSDQDGYGDNVFGYLPDLFPFDPSEWADFDGDGIGDNADPDDDNDGVSDVLDTNDYADTGIILTFDTIRINEQMDYFDAYGEIYICLHWNYDYAQSWAAMDYIYSCSPSGGYWSLEDFKTYDISEYSVFIDLPEIHDTHSFGVSVWDSDAWDDDPVDVNPSSDYNFYYFQISSEEAEETSYYGDGSGDSQGWDGEIGFSVQPTDIRHYGNRDFFWEYDGYTWTYSSELSYSTYARFSTPDEQYVIDL
;
A
#
# COMPACT_ATOMS: atom_id res chain seq x y z
N ASP A 1 -69.79 -49.70 -35.17
CA ASP A 1 -69.41 -48.99 -36.44
C ASP A 1 -68.18 -49.59 -37.18
N GLY A 2 -67.59 -50.69 -36.71
CA GLY A 2 -66.52 -51.41 -37.46
C GLY A 2 -65.15 -51.37 -36.79
N ASP A 3 -65.08 -50.71 -35.64
CA ASP A 3 -64.06 -50.71 -34.59
C ASP A 3 -63.80 -52.07 -33.90
N GLY A 4 -64.80 -52.97 -33.89
CA GLY A 4 -64.68 -54.31 -33.32
C GLY A 4 -65.30 -54.48 -31.92
N VAL A 5 -65.90 -53.45 -31.34
CA VAL A 5 -66.72 -53.53 -30.12
C VAL A 5 -68.21 -53.65 -30.52
N GLY A 6 -69.00 -54.37 -29.73
CA GLY A 6 -70.43 -54.55 -30.01
C GLY A 6 -71.26 -53.43 -29.41
N ASP A 7 -72.27 -52.93 -30.14
CA ASP A 7 -73.09 -51.74 -29.80
C ASP A 7 -73.61 -51.67 -28.34
N ASN A 8 -73.83 -52.81 -27.66
CA ASN A 8 -74.31 -52.83 -26.26
C ASN A 8 -73.21 -52.56 -25.21
N SER A 9 -71.94 -52.62 -25.59
CA SER A 9 -70.77 -52.42 -24.74
C SER A 9 -69.91 -51.25 -25.21
N ASP A 10 -70.23 -50.70 -26.36
CA ASP A 10 -69.58 -49.56 -26.98
C ASP A 10 -70.20 -48.26 -26.45
N ARG A 11 -69.37 -47.39 -25.87
CA ARG A 11 -69.82 -46.10 -25.35
C ARG A 11 -70.10 -45.10 -26.48
N TYR A 12 -69.51 -45.30 -27.66
CA TYR A 12 -69.70 -44.46 -28.85
C TYR A 12 -70.10 -45.30 -30.08
N PRO A 13 -71.32 -45.93 -30.12
CA PRO A 13 -71.71 -46.92 -31.13
C PRO A 13 -71.69 -46.52 -32.62
N ASN A 14 -71.47 -45.24 -32.91
CA ASN A 14 -71.43 -44.67 -34.26
C ASN A 14 -70.07 -44.00 -34.59
N ASP A 15 -69.13 -43.96 -33.64
CA ASP A 15 -67.79 -43.41 -33.83
C ASP A 15 -66.76 -44.54 -33.82
N PRO A 16 -66.29 -44.99 -35.00
CA PRO A 16 -65.36 -46.11 -35.06
C PRO A 16 -63.96 -45.81 -34.51
N THR A 17 -63.69 -44.57 -34.06
CA THR A 17 -62.44 -44.21 -33.40
C THR A 17 -62.52 -44.20 -31.88
N GLU A 18 -63.72 -44.35 -31.29
CA GLU A 18 -63.91 -44.32 -29.84
C GLU A 18 -64.74 -45.51 -29.37
N THR A 19 -64.40 -46.08 -28.21
CA THR A 19 -65.15 -47.24 -27.68
C THR A 19 -65.39 -47.18 -26.18
N MET A 20 -64.57 -46.40 -25.46
CA MET A 20 -64.58 -46.24 -24.01
C MET A 20 -64.50 -44.75 -23.69
N ASP A 21 -65.07 -44.38 -22.56
CA ASP A 21 -64.84 -43.11 -21.88
C ASP A 21 -64.78 -43.54 -20.40
N SER A 22 -63.61 -43.41 -19.80
CA SER A 22 -63.22 -44.09 -18.57
C SER A 22 -63.63 -43.30 -17.32
N ASP A 23 -63.70 -41.97 -17.40
CA ASP A 23 -64.06 -41.08 -16.29
C ASP A 23 -65.47 -40.45 -16.38
N ASN A 24 -66.14 -40.60 -17.52
CA ASN A 24 -67.49 -40.15 -17.82
C ASN A 24 -67.70 -38.64 -18.00
N ASP A 25 -66.71 -37.92 -18.52
CA ASP A 25 -66.88 -36.50 -18.87
C ASP A 25 -67.52 -36.25 -20.26
N GLY A 26 -67.58 -37.27 -21.10
CA GLY A 26 -68.19 -37.23 -22.43
C GLY A 26 -67.20 -37.20 -23.59
N VAL A 27 -65.89 -37.16 -23.34
CA VAL A 27 -64.83 -37.33 -24.35
C VAL A 27 -64.35 -38.78 -24.34
N GLY A 28 -64.14 -39.37 -25.53
CA GLY A 28 -63.70 -40.76 -25.64
C GLY A 28 -62.22 -40.92 -25.30
N ASP A 29 -61.85 -42.06 -24.69
CA ASP A 29 -60.49 -42.32 -24.19
C ASP A 29 -59.38 -42.14 -25.26
N ASN A 30 -59.66 -42.29 -26.56
CA ASN A 30 -58.64 -42.10 -27.60
C ASN A 30 -58.47 -40.64 -28.03
N ALA A 31 -59.44 -39.77 -27.76
CA ALA A 31 -59.41 -38.33 -28.04
C ALA A 31 -59.10 -37.50 -26.79
N ASP A 32 -59.28 -38.07 -25.61
CA ASP A 32 -59.03 -37.45 -24.32
C ASP A 32 -57.55 -37.50 -23.93
N ALA A 33 -56.96 -36.33 -23.65
CA ALA A 33 -55.58 -36.23 -23.18
C ALA A 33 -55.40 -36.77 -21.74
N PHE A 34 -56.47 -36.75 -20.92
CA PHE A 34 -56.48 -37.25 -19.55
C PHE A 34 -57.65 -38.23 -19.31
N PRO A 35 -57.64 -39.45 -19.89
CA PRO A 35 -58.80 -40.39 -19.88
C PRO A 35 -59.30 -40.88 -18.51
N ASN A 36 -58.69 -40.45 -17.40
CA ASN A 36 -59.10 -40.82 -16.05
C ASN A 36 -59.38 -39.61 -15.16
N ASP A 37 -59.34 -38.39 -15.71
CA ASP A 37 -59.64 -37.15 -15.03
C ASP A 37 -60.75 -36.39 -15.74
N ALA A 38 -61.99 -36.62 -15.28
CA ALA A 38 -63.19 -36.01 -15.85
C ALA A 38 -63.24 -34.47 -15.79
N THR A 39 -62.21 -33.81 -15.25
CA THR A 39 -62.08 -32.35 -15.23
C THR A 39 -61.13 -31.80 -16.30
N GLU A 40 -60.41 -32.64 -17.02
CA GLU A 40 -59.43 -32.26 -18.04
C GLU A 40 -59.59 -33.14 -19.29
N THR A 41 -59.80 -32.53 -20.45
CA THR A 41 -59.99 -33.28 -21.71
C THR A 41 -58.92 -32.99 -22.76
N ASP A 42 -58.33 -31.80 -22.69
CA ASP A 42 -57.40 -31.25 -23.66
C ASP A 42 -56.06 -30.91 -22.99
N ASP A 43 -54.97 -31.16 -23.70
CA ASP A 43 -53.60 -30.70 -23.40
C ASP A 43 -53.08 -30.02 -24.67
N SER A 44 -53.25 -28.72 -24.76
CA SER A 44 -53.04 -27.97 -26.00
C SER A 44 -51.55 -27.80 -26.36
N ASP A 45 -50.63 -28.02 -25.43
CA ASP A 45 -49.17 -27.91 -25.65
C ASP A 45 -48.33 -29.13 -25.26
N ASP A 46 -49.01 -30.25 -24.94
CA ASP A 46 -48.45 -31.57 -24.65
C ASP A 46 -47.45 -31.58 -23.47
N ASP A 47 -47.64 -30.72 -22.47
CA ASP A 47 -46.74 -30.59 -21.32
C ASP A 47 -47.13 -31.46 -20.10
N GLY A 48 -48.32 -32.06 -20.16
CA GLY A 48 -48.85 -32.94 -19.12
C GLY A 48 -49.71 -32.24 -18.07
N PHE A 49 -49.99 -30.94 -18.20
CA PHE A 49 -50.98 -30.22 -17.43
C PHE A 49 -52.21 -29.90 -18.29
N GLY A 50 -53.39 -30.41 -17.90
CA GLY A 50 -54.61 -30.16 -18.67
C GLY A 50 -55.01 -28.69 -18.75
N ASP A 51 -55.61 -28.30 -19.89
CA ASP A 51 -55.95 -26.92 -20.24
C ASP A 51 -56.81 -26.18 -19.20
N ASN A 52 -57.63 -26.89 -18.39
CA ASN A 52 -58.48 -26.24 -17.38
C ASN A 52 -57.70 -25.86 -16.10
N GLN A 53 -56.61 -26.56 -15.78
CA GLN A 53 -55.74 -26.29 -14.63
C GLN A 53 -54.46 -25.54 -15.00
N ASP A 54 -53.99 -25.68 -16.24
CA ASP A 54 -52.80 -25.01 -16.73
C ASP A 54 -53.02 -23.48 -16.82
N VAL A 55 -52.12 -22.72 -16.21
CA VAL A 55 -52.11 -21.25 -16.26
C VAL A 55 -51.55 -20.75 -17.60
N CYS A 56 -50.85 -21.59 -18.34
CA CYS A 56 -50.24 -21.34 -19.64
C CYS A 56 -50.62 -22.38 -20.73
N PRO A 57 -51.92 -22.62 -21.06
CA PRO A 57 -52.41 -23.75 -21.88
C PRO A 57 -51.90 -23.88 -23.32
N THR A 58 -50.98 -23.04 -23.78
CA THR A 58 -50.47 -23.07 -25.16
C THR A 58 -48.96 -22.86 -25.20
N THR A 59 -48.31 -22.93 -24.05
CA THR A 59 -46.88 -22.73 -23.86
C THR A 59 -46.35 -23.77 -22.88
N THR A 60 -45.77 -24.83 -23.45
CA THR A 60 -45.17 -25.94 -22.70
C THR A 60 -44.35 -25.46 -21.50
N GLY A 61 -44.67 -25.98 -20.33
CA GLY A 61 -44.02 -25.65 -19.07
C GLY A 61 -43.87 -26.80 -18.10
N SER A 62 -43.23 -26.52 -16.96
CA SER A 62 -43.00 -27.52 -15.91
C SER A 62 -43.18 -26.96 -14.50
N SER A 63 -43.51 -25.66 -14.36
CA SER A 63 -43.74 -25.07 -13.04
C SER A 63 -44.96 -25.70 -12.37
N TYR A 64 -44.89 -25.83 -11.05
CA TYR A 64 -45.91 -26.49 -10.24
C TYR A 64 -46.13 -25.86 -8.86
N LEU A 65 -45.26 -24.94 -8.42
CA LEU A 65 -45.37 -24.28 -7.12
C LEU A 65 -46.23 -23.01 -7.16
N ASP A 66 -46.21 -22.27 -8.26
CA ASP A 66 -46.91 -20.99 -8.40
C ASP A 66 -47.90 -20.96 -9.57
N ARG A 67 -47.42 -21.01 -10.82
CA ARG A 67 -48.20 -20.89 -12.04
C ARG A 67 -48.15 -22.21 -12.80
N LEU A 68 -48.92 -23.19 -12.32
CA LEU A 68 -48.98 -24.55 -12.87
C LEU A 68 -48.96 -24.57 -14.41
N GLY A 69 -48.11 -25.41 -15.01
CA GLY A 69 -47.96 -25.61 -16.46
C GLY A 69 -47.28 -24.46 -17.21
N CYS A 70 -46.79 -23.44 -16.52
CA CYS A 70 -46.00 -22.40 -17.15
C CYS A 70 -44.52 -22.78 -17.28
N ARG A 71 -43.85 -22.15 -18.24
CA ARG A 71 -42.39 -22.26 -18.45
C ARG A 71 -41.62 -22.04 -17.15
N ASP A 72 -40.70 -22.96 -16.89
CA ASP A 72 -39.78 -23.03 -15.76
C ASP A 72 -38.45 -23.58 -16.31
N THR A 73 -37.46 -22.70 -16.41
CA THR A 73 -36.25 -22.93 -17.19
C THR A 73 -35.23 -23.79 -16.46
N ASP A 74 -35.19 -23.75 -15.12
CA ASP A 74 -34.24 -24.51 -14.31
C ASP A 74 -34.86 -25.66 -13.50
N SER A 75 -36.19 -25.80 -13.56
CA SER A 75 -36.96 -26.91 -13.00
C SER A 75 -36.97 -26.95 -11.46
N ASP A 76 -36.92 -25.79 -10.81
CA ASP A 76 -37.11 -25.68 -9.36
C ASP A 76 -38.59 -25.71 -8.94
N GLY A 77 -39.49 -25.54 -9.90
CA GLY A 77 -40.94 -25.57 -9.75
C GLY A 77 -41.61 -24.19 -9.75
N VAL A 78 -40.86 -23.10 -9.74
CA VAL A 78 -41.35 -21.73 -9.87
C VAL A 78 -41.30 -21.31 -11.34
N SER A 79 -42.36 -20.65 -11.82
CA SER A 79 -42.39 -20.21 -13.21
C SER A 79 -41.40 -19.08 -13.49
N ASP A 80 -40.79 -19.05 -14.68
CA ASP A 80 -39.83 -18.02 -15.16
C ASP A 80 -40.32 -16.57 -14.93
N LYS A 81 -41.63 -16.37 -14.83
CA LYS A 81 -42.25 -15.06 -14.64
C LYS A 81 -42.15 -14.55 -13.20
N ASN A 82 -42.21 -15.45 -12.25
CA ASN A 82 -42.21 -15.13 -10.82
C ASN A 82 -40.89 -15.51 -10.15
N ASP A 83 -40.07 -16.30 -10.82
CA ASP A 83 -38.71 -16.61 -10.42
C ASP A 83 -37.77 -15.42 -10.67
N LYS A 84 -37.10 -14.98 -9.61
CA LYS A 84 -36.09 -13.91 -9.66
C LYS A 84 -34.77 -14.37 -10.27
N PHE A 85 -34.48 -15.67 -10.25
CA PHE A 85 -33.29 -16.28 -10.82
C PHE A 85 -33.64 -17.46 -11.75
N PRO A 86 -34.25 -17.22 -12.94
CA PRO A 86 -34.78 -18.26 -13.85
C PRO A 86 -33.79 -19.27 -14.44
N ASN A 87 -32.51 -19.25 -14.03
CA ASN A 87 -31.50 -20.20 -14.48
C ASN A 87 -30.73 -20.81 -13.30
N ASN A 88 -31.15 -20.53 -12.06
CA ASN A 88 -30.53 -21.04 -10.84
C ASN A 88 -31.57 -21.78 -10.01
N PRO A 89 -31.64 -23.12 -10.09
CA PRO A 89 -32.70 -23.89 -9.45
C PRO A 89 -32.60 -23.97 -7.92
N SER A 90 -31.63 -23.27 -7.33
CA SER A 90 -31.46 -23.15 -5.89
C SER A 90 -31.93 -21.79 -5.35
N GLU A 91 -32.33 -20.86 -6.22
CA GLU A 91 -32.74 -19.51 -5.84
C GLU A 91 -33.94 -19.07 -6.66
N TRP A 92 -34.98 -18.55 -6.00
CA TRP A 92 -36.23 -18.16 -6.67
C TRP A 92 -36.85 -16.87 -6.13
N TYR A 93 -36.54 -16.52 -4.89
CA TYR A 93 -36.93 -15.28 -4.24
C TYR A 93 -35.71 -14.40 -3.98
N ASP A 94 -35.96 -13.09 -4.03
CA ASP A 94 -35.05 -12.01 -3.69
C ASP A 94 -35.95 -10.92 -3.08
N VAL A 95 -36.02 -10.90 -1.76
CA VAL A 95 -37.01 -10.08 -1.02
C VAL A 95 -36.64 -8.61 -0.98
N ASP A 96 -35.36 -8.28 -0.92
CA ASP A 96 -34.87 -6.90 -0.86
C ASP A 96 -34.30 -6.38 -2.19
N ASP A 97 -34.31 -7.20 -3.25
CA ASP A 97 -33.88 -6.89 -4.61
C ASP A 97 -32.39 -6.51 -4.69
N ASP A 98 -31.54 -7.14 -3.88
CA ASP A 98 -30.09 -6.89 -3.85
C ASP A 98 -29.29 -7.75 -4.84
N GLY A 99 -29.92 -8.79 -5.40
CA GLY A 99 -29.35 -9.69 -6.40
C GLY A 99 -28.72 -10.95 -5.82
N TYR A 100 -28.72 -11.13 -4.50
CA TYR A 100 -28.54 -12.41 -3.84
C TYR A 100 -29.91 -13.07 -3.62
N GLY A 101 -30.00 -14.38 -3.88
CA GLY A 101 -31.24 -15.10 -3.64
C GLY A 101 -31.39 -15.46 -2.17
N ASP A 102 -32.62 -15.40 -1.65
CA ASP A 102 -32.94 -15.57 -0.23
C ASP A 102 -32.34 -16.85 0.41
N ASN A 103 -32.05 -17.91 -0.36
CA ASN A 103 -31.47 -19.14 0.20
C ASN A 103 -29.96 -19.06 0.39
N SER A 104 -29.27 -18.22 -0.39
CA SER A 104 -27.82 -17.97 -0.29
C SER A 104 -27.49 -16.67 0.42
N ASP A 105 -28.45 -15.76 0.50
CA ASP A 105 -28.32 -14.48 1.18
C ASP A 105 -28.25 -14.66 2.70
N ALA A 106 -27.21 -14.07 3.31
CA ALA A 106 -27.01 -14.06 4.75
C ALA A 106 -27.90 -13.01 5.45
N CYS A 107 -28.40 -12.01 4.72
CA CYS A 107 -29.30 -10.97 5.18
C CYS A 107 -30.56 -10.81 4.29
N PRO A 108 -31.44 -11.83 4.15
CA PRO A 108 -32.54 -11.90 3.14
C PRO A 108 -33.63 -10.83 3.17
N THR A 109 -33.52 -9.82 4.03
CA THR A 109 -34.53 -8.75 4.16
C THR A 109 -33.91 -7.37 4.26
N GLU A 110 -32.60 -7.28 4.18
CA GLU A 110 -31.82 -6.06 4.30
C GLU A 110 -30.87 -5.95 3.12
N TYR A 111 -31.23 -5.10 2.15
CA TYR A 111 -30.44 -4.86 0.95
C TYR A 111 -28.94 -4.71 1.25
N GLY A 112 -28.14 -5.60 0.67
CA GLY A 112 -26.71 -5.68 0.90
C GLY A 112 -25.93 -6.08 -0.34
N LEU A 113 -24.62 -5.86 -0.34
CA LEU A 113 -23.77 -6.19 -1.50
C LEU A 113 -22.43 -6.83 -1.09
N SER A 114 -22.24 -7.12 0.19
CA SER A 114 -21.08 -7.89 0.66
C SER A 114 -20.98 -9.21 -0.10
N SER A 115 -19.75 -9.67 -0.30
CA SER A 115 -19.43 -10.83 -1.15
C SER A 115 -18.22 -11.66 -0.67
N MET A 116 -17.47 -11.17 0.32
CA MET A 116 -16.27 -11.81 0.86
C MET A 116 -16.56 -12.61 2.12
N ASP A 117 -17.57 -12.21 2.90
CA ASP A 117 -17.99 -12.87 4.14
C ASP A 117 -19.48 -13.29 4.10
N ARG A 118 -20.38 -12.48 4.64
CA ARG A 118 -21.81 -12.74 4.70
C ARG A 118 -22.45 -12.17 3.44
N ASN A 119 -22.55 -12.96 2.39
CA ASN A 119 -23.09 -12.50 1.10
C ASN A 119 -24.49 -11.89 1.24
N GLY A 120 -24.74 -10.74 0.58
CA GLY A 120 -26.04 -10.06 0.60
C GLY A 120 -26.32 -9.23 1.86
N CYS A 121 -25.32 -9.02 2.71
CA CYS A 121 -25.42 -8.11 3.85
C CYS A 121 -24.92 -6.70 3.50
N LEU A 122 -25.31 -5.72 4.34
CA LEU A 122 -24.89 -4.33 4.18
C LEU A 122 -23.36 -4.25 4.11
N ASP A 123 -22.85 -3.56 3.10
CA ASP A 123 -21.44 -3.26 2.86
C ASP A 123 -21.38 -1.78 2.49
N SER A 124 -20.95 -0.96 3.46
CA SER A 124 -21.07 0.50 3.36
C SER A 124 -20.06 1.15 2.42
N ASP A 125 -18.91 0.50 2.18
CA ASP A 125 -17.82 1.06 1.36
C ASP A 125 -17.44 0.25 0.13
N TYR A 126 -18.10 -0.90 -0.07
CA TYR A 126 -18.01 -1.77 -1.23
C TYR A 126 -16.64 -2.47 -1.38
N ASP A 127 -15.95 -2.77 -0.28
CA ASP A 127 -14.76 -3.62 -0.31
C ASP A 127 -15.06 -5.13 -0.32
N GLY A 128 -16.33 -5.48 -0.11
CA GLY A 128 -16.86 -6.83 -0.15
C GLY A 128 -17.08 -7.45 1.23
N TYR A 129 -16.63 -6.86 2.34
CA TYR A 129 -16.90 -7.34 3.69
C TYR A 129 -18.14 -6.67 4.27
N SER A 130 -18.93 -7.42 5.03
CA SER A 130 -20.19 -6.91 5.60
C SER A 130 -19.95 -6.03 6.82
N ASP A 131 -20.70 -4.93 6.93
CA ASP A 131 -20.78 -4.10 8.13
C ASP A 131 -21.15 -4.97 9.35
N ALA A 132 -20.57 -4.63 10.50
CA ALA A 132 -20.91 -5.29 11.75
C ALA A 132 -22.36 -5.00 12.19
N ASP A 133 -23.05 -6.02 12.70
CA ASP A 133 -24.38 -5.91 13.28
C ASP A 133 -24.50 -6.64 14.63
N HIS A 134 -25.73 -6.75 15.14
CA HIS A 134 -26.00 -7.36 16.45
C HIS A 134 -25.79 -8.89 16.52
N THR A 135 -25.62 -9.55 15.37
CA THR A 135 -25.42 -10.99 15.20
C THR A 135 -24.06 -11.37 14.62
N TRP A 136 -23.40 -10.43 13.93
CA TRP A 136 -22.07 -10.60 13.35
C TRP A 136 -21.20 -9.40 13.74
N LEU A 137 -20.33 -9.60 14.72
CA LEU A 137 -19.46 -8.55 15.23
C LEU A 137 -18.14 -8.53 14.44
N ILE A 138 -17.35 -7.47 14.62
CA ILE A 138 -15.97 -7.38 14.09
C ILE A 138 -15.16 -8.62 14.50
N SER A 139 -15.34 -9.10 15.75
CA SER A 139 -14.68 -10.31 16.25
C SER A 139 -15.08 -11.61 15.54
N ASP A 140 -16.23 -11.62 14.85
CA ASP A 140 -16.71 -12.77 14.07
C ASP A 140 -16.23 -12.71 12.61
N GLY A 141 -15.61 -11.60 12.20
CA GLY A 141 -15.10 -11.37 10.84
C GLY A 141 -15.88 -10.33 10.04
N ALA A 142 -16.76 -9.54 10.67
CA ALA A 142 -17.34 -8.37 10.05
C ALA A 142 -16.27 -7.31 9.76
N ASP A 143 -16.57 -6.40 8.83
CA ASP A 143 -15.72 -5.28 8.49
C ASP A 143 -15.40 -4.40 9.72
N ALA A 144 -14.12 -4.33 10.06
CA ALA A 144 -13.60 -3.49 11.13
C ALA A 144 -13.62 -1.98 10.78
N PHE A 145 -13.61 -1.64 9.49
CA PHE A 145 -13.61 -0.27 8.98
C PHE A 145 -14.70 -0.03 7.91
N PRO A 146 -16.00 0.01 8.29
CA PRO A 146 -17.17 0.12 7.38
C PRO A 146 -17.21 1.30 6.39
N TYR A 147 -16.25 2.21 6.44
CA TYR A 147 -16.21 3.41 5.61
C TYR A 147 -14.83 3.60 4.95
N GLN A 148 -13.96 2.61 5.00
CA GLN A 148 -12.63 2.63 4.43
C GLN A 148 -12.37 1.39 3.58
N SER A 149 -12.74 1.46 2.30
CA SER A 149 -12.76 0.31 1.38
C SER A 149 -11.41 -0.36 1.07
N SER A 150 -10.35 0.09 1.74
CA SER A 150 -9.00 -0.43 1.63
C SER A 150 -8.59 -1.20 2.88
N GLN A 151 -9.43 -1.24 3.91
CA GLN A 151 -9.20 -1.89 5.20
C GLN A 151 -10.48 -2.58 5.64
N TRP A 152 -10.39 -3.85 6.04
CA TRP A 152 -11.55 -4.61 6.55
C TRP A 152 -11.26 -5.36 7.85
N LYS A 153 -10.00 -5.44 8.25
CA LYS A 153 -9.53 -6.30 9.32
C LYS A 153 -8.59 -5.53 10.24
N ASP A 154 -8.81 -5.69 11.53
CA ASP A 154 -8.04 -5.10 12.63
C ASP A 154 -7.83 -6.22 13.67
N SER A 155 -6.65 -6.83 13.64
CA SER A 155 -6.39 -8.08 14.38
C SER A 155 -6.19 -7.88 15.87
N ASP A 156 -5.68 -6.72 16.31
CA ASP A 156 -5.40 -6.43 17.71
C ASP A 156 -6.22 -5.28 18.30
N GLN A 157 -7.09 -4.67 17.49
CA GLN A 157 -8.08 -3.65 17.87
C GLN A 157 -7.46 -2.32 18.29
N ASP A 158 -6.37 -1.93 17.66
CA ASP A 158 -5.71 -0.64 17.89
C ASP A 158 -6.29 0.50 17.03
N GLY A 159 -7.08 0.16 16.00
CA GLY A 159 -7.73 1.09 15.09
C GLY A 159 -6.95 1.36 13.80
N TYR A 160 -5.87 0.62 13.53
CA TYR A 160 -5.15 0.57 12.27
C TYR A 160 -5.44 -0.76 11.57
N GLY A 161 -5.50 -0.75 10.25
CA GLY A 161 -5.99 -1.91 9.50
C GLY A 161 -4.87 -2.79 8.96
N ASP A 162 -5.02 -4.11 9.10
CA ASP A 162 -4.04 -5.13 8.72
C ASP A 162 -3.63 -5.11 7.23
N ASN A 163 -4.43 -4.53 6.34
CA ASN A 163 -4.11 -4.53 4.92
C ASN A 163 -2.97 -3.54 4.66
N VAL A 164 -1.77 -4.05 4.44
CA VAL A 164 -0.55 -3.26 4.18
C VAL A 164 -0.63 -2.29 2.99
N PHE A 165 -1.57 -2.50 2.06
CA PHE A 165 -1.80 -1.59 0.94
C PHE A 165 -3.00 -0.65 1.17
N GLY A 166 -3.60 -0.72 2.35
CA GLY A 166 -4.72 0.09 2.78
C GLY A 166 -4.31 1.49 3.24
N TYR A 167 -5.31 2.32 3.52
CA TYR A 167 -5.11 3.58 4.20
C TYR A 167 -4.65 3.34 5.64
N LEU A 168 -3.58 4.01 6.06
CA LEU A 168 -2.97 3.89 7.40
C LEU A 168 -2.86 2.42 7.85
N PRO A 169 -2.03 1.62 7.14
CA PRO A 169 -1.90 0.21 7.45
C PRO A 169 -1.25 0.00 8.81
N ASP A 170 -1.68 -1.05 9.49
CA ASP A 170 -1.00 -1.59 10.65
C ASP A 170 0.17 -2.47 10.20
N LEU A 171 1.39 -1.98 10.44
CA LEU A 171 2.62 -2.75 10.20
C LEU A 171 2.88 -3.78 11.30
N PHE A 172 2.22 -3.75 12.45
CA PHE A 172 2.34 -4.76 13.50
C PHE A 172 0.96 -5.32 13.91
N PRO A 173 0.30 -6.14 13.05
CA PRO A 173 -1.08 -6.63 13.22
C PRO A 173 -1.44 -7.40 14.51
N PHE A 174 -0.49 -7.62 15.40
CA PHE A 174 -0.70 -8.37 16.64
C PHE A 174 -0.13 -7.66 17.88
N ASP A 175 0.37 -6.44 17.72
CA ASP A 175 0.85 -5.60 18.80
C ASP A 175 0.05 -4.29 18.85
N PRO A 176 -0.97 -4.18 19.71
CA PRO A 176 -1.85 -3.01 19.73
C PRO A 176 -1.19 -1.74 20.29
N SER A 177 0.11 -1.77 20.55
CA SER A 177 0.92 -0.60 20.85
C SER A 177 1.79 -0.12 19.70
N GLU A 178 1.82 -0.80 18.55
CA GLU A 178 2.66 -0.44 17.41
C GLU A 178 1.87 -0.58 16.11
N TRP A 179 1.96 0.40 15.20
CA TRP A 179 1.28 0.34 13.90
C TRP A 179 2.14 0.87 12.74
N ALA A 180 3.21 1.60 13.03
CA ALA A 180 4.10 2.24 12.06
C ALA A 180 5.58 1.91 12.39
N ASP A 181 6.41 1.94 11.36
CA ASP A 181 7.83 1.56 11.32
C ASP A 181 8.46 2.44 10.24
N PHE A 182 8.76 3.70 10.60
CA PHE A 182 9.01 4.77 9.64
C PHE A 182 10.31 4.53 8.84
N ASP A 183 11.38 4.16 9.51
CA ASP A 183 12.66 3.78 8.90
C ASP A 183 12.68 2.32 8.36
N GLY A 184 11.68 1.51 8.74
CA GLY A 184 11.52 0.15 8.30
C GLY A 184 12.49 -0.84 8.94
N ASP A 185 13.10 -0.50 10.07
CA ASP A 185 14.09 -1.31 10.77
C ASP A 185 13.47 -2.52 11.51
N GLY A 186 12.15 -2.48 11.70
CA GLY A 186 11.33 -3.54 12.29
C GLY A 186 11.05 -3.38 13.78
N ILE A 187 11.45 -2.26 14.38
CA ILE A 187 10.95 -1.76 15.66
C ILE A 187 9.83 -0.77 15.35
N GLY A 188 8.72 -0.82 16.09
CA GLY A 188 7.62 0.12 15.85
C GLY A 188 7.93 1.49 16.45
N ASP A 189 7.43 2.55 15.82
CA ASP A 189 7.71 3.95 16.17
C ASP A 189 7.40 4.29 17.65
N ASN A 190 6.46 3.61 18.32
CA ASN A 190 6.22 3.90 19.75
C ASN A 190 7.29 3.28 20.67
N ALA A 191 8.04 2.29 20.18
CA ALA A 191 9.11 1.59 20.88
C ALA A 191 10.51 1.98 20.39
N ASP A 192 10.64 2.52 19.17
CA ASP A 192 11.90 3.02 18.65
C ASP A 192 12.27 4.36 19.34
N PRO A 193 13.53 4.53 19.78
CA PRO A 193 14.03 5.82 20.26
C PRO A 193 14.57 6.75 19.15
N ASP A 194 14.57 6.32 17.90
CA ASP A 194 15.14 7.02 16.72
C ASP A 194 14.35 6.60 15.45
N ASP A 195 13.10 7.08 15.35
CA ASP A 195 12.06 6.64 14.38
C ASP A 195 12.49 6.72 12.89
N ASP A 196 13.40 7.63 12.52
CA ASP A 196 13.95 7.76 11.16
C ASP A 196 15.41 7.30 11.01
N ASN A 197 16.01 6.84 12.11
CA ASN A 197 17.37 6.31 12.20
C ASN A 197 18.45 7.28 11.67
N ASP A 198 18.24 8.60 11.80
CA ASP A 198 19.21 9.61 11.38
C ASP A 198 20.39 9.78 12.38
N GLY A 199 20.26 9.16 13.56
CA GLY A 199 21.24 9.15 14.64
C GLY A 199 20.95 10.17 15.76
N VAL A 200 19.84 10.89 15.69
CA VAL A 200 19.31 11.82 16.70
C VAL A 200 18.03 11.24 17.28
N SER A 201 18.08 10.82 18.56
CA SER A 201 16.89 10.27 19.21
C SER A 201 15.68 11.23 19.22
N ASP A 202 14.45 10.71 19.14
CA ASP A 202 13.20 11.50 19.03
C ASP A 202 13.05 12.57 20.13
N VAL A 203 13.60 12.31 21.32
CA VAL A 203 13.54 13.28 22.44
C VAL A 203 14.38 14.54 22.22
N LEU A 204 15.33 14.48 21.29
CA LEU A 204 16.17 15.59 20.85
C LEU A 204 15.84 16.04 19.43
N ASP A 205 15.06 15.25 18.71
CA ASP A 205 14.59 15.53 17.35
C ASP A 205 13.36 16.45 17.35
N THR A 206 13.29 17.33 16.36
CA THR A 206 12.11 18.15 16.09
C THR A 206 11.14 17.55 15.09
N ASN A 207 11.58 16.61 14.25
CA ASN A 207 10.73 15.81 13.37
C ASN A 207 11.16 14.33 13.34
N ASP A 208 10.58 13.58 14.27
CA ASP A 208 10.74 12.14 14.45
C ASP A 208 10.34 11.27 13.22
N TYR A 209 9.76 11.84 12.15
CA TYR A 209 9.29 11.07 10.99
C TYR A 209 9.81 11.59 9.65
N ALA A 210 10.90 12.34 9.64
CA ALA A 210 11.70 12.66 8.45
C ALA A 210 12.75 13.70 8.86
N ASP A 211 14.03 13.37 8.65
CA ASP A 211 15.07 14.38 8.53
C ASP A 211 16.26 13.90 7.65
N THR A 212 16.90 14.84 6.94
CA THR A 212 18.18 14.62 6.22
C THR A 212 19.33 15.29 6.94
N GLY A 213 20.05 14.55 7.78
CA GLY A 213 21.38 14.96 8.22
C GLY A 213 22.42 14.94 7.09
N ILE A 214 23.52 15.67 7.27
CA ILE A 214 24.73 15.56 6.44
C ILE A 214 25.99 15.44 7.29
N ILE A 215 26.97 14.67 6.80
CA ILE A 215 28.34 14.66 7.28
C ILE A 215 29.20 15.40 6.26
N LEU A 216 29.74 16.56 6.65
CA LEU A 216 30.72 17.30 5.86
C LEU A 216 32.13 16.93 6.33
N THR A 217 32.96 16.40 5.44
CA THR A 217 34.35 16.02 5.70
C THR A 217 35.30 16.94 4.95
N PHE A 218 36.25 17.58 5.64
CA PHE A 218 37.29 18.35 4.97
C PHE A 218 38.38 17.41 4.47
N ASP A 219 38.55 17.24 3.16
CA ASP A 219 39.46 16.25 2.60
C ASP A 219 40.90 16.77 2.53
N THR A 220 41.07 17.96 1.94
CA THR A 220 42.40 18.50 1.65
C THR A 220 42.47 20.00 1.82
N ILE A 221 43.66 20.48 2.17
CA ILE A 221 43.96 21.92 2.23
C ILE A 221 45.37 22.20 1.71
N ARG A 222 45.54 23.33 1.02
CA ARG A 222 46.83 23.81 0.52
C ARG A 222 46.85 25.33 0.53
N ILE A 223 47.92 25.92 1.04
CA ILE A 223 48.19 27.36 0.92
C ILE A 223 49.07 27.59 -0.30
N ASN A 224 48.68 28.51 -1.17
CA ASN A 224 49.34 28.78 -2.45
C ASN A 224 50.24 30.02 -2.43
N GLU A 225 50.38 30.67 -1.29
CA GLU A 225 51.27 31.81 -1.10
C GLU A 225 52.12 31.66 0.17
N GLN A 226 53.12 32.54 0.32
CA GLN A 226 53.89 32.62 1.55
C GLN A 226 53.15 33.55 2.51
N MET A 227 52.35 32.97 3.41
CA MET A 227 51.48 33.70 4.32
C MET A 227 52.28 34.57 5.28
N ASP A 228 53.34 34.00 5.83
CA ASP A 228 53.98 34.56 7.00
C ASP A 228 55.39 35.09 6.73
N TYR A 229 55.73 36.25 7.31
CA TYR A 229 57.01 36.94 6.99
C TYR A 229 58.21 36.31 7.70
N PHE A 230 57.96 35.60 8.80
CA PHE A 230 59.00 35.13 9.72
C PHE A 230 59.34 33.65 9.57
N ASP A 231 58.43 32.85 9.01
CA ASP A 231 58.74 31.50 8.58
C ASP A 231 58.00 31.11 7.27
N ALA A 232 57.64 29.84 7.12
CA ALA A 232 57.02 29.28 5.92
C ALA A 232 55.85 28.36 6.30
N TYR A 233 55.24 28.65 7.44
CA TYR A 233 54.07 27.97 7.98
C TYR A 233 52.96 28.98 8.17
N GLY A 234 51.74 28.64 7.75
CA GLY A 234 50.52 29.34 8.14
C GLY A 234 49.87 28.66 9.33
N GLU A 235 49.21 29.45 10.17
CA GLU A 235 48.39 29.04 11.32
C GLU A 235 46.92 28.87 10.92
N ILE A 236 46.64 27.82 10.16
CA ILE A 236 45.38 27.69 9.43
C ILE A 236 44.25 27.09 10.27
N TYR A 237 43.07 27.70 10.23
CA TYR A 237 41.81 27.11 10.66
C TYR A 237 40.70 27.32 9.60
N ILE A 238 39.74 26.40 9.57
CA ILE A 238 38.61 26.42 8.65
C ILE A 238 37.35 26.70 9.44
N CYS A 239 36.48 27.56 8.94
CA CYS A 239 35.15 27.77 9.49
C CYS A 239 34.08 27.41 8.50
N LEU A 240 33.12 26.63 8.97
CA LEU A 240 31.87 26.35 8.32
C LEU A 240 30.84 27.40 8.75
N HIS A 241 30.20 28.00 7.75
CA HIS A 241 29.14 28.98 7.90
C HIS A 241 27.83 28.36 7.48
N TRP A 242 26.84 28.47 8.35
CA TRP A 242 25.50 27.98 8.07
C TRP A 242 24.47 28.82 8.82
N ASN A 243 23.43 29.25 8.11
CA ASN A 243 22.33 30.01 8.68
C ASN A 243 21.00 29.39 8.24
N TYR A 244 20.32 28.83 9.22
CA TYR A 244 19.06 28.13 9.11
C TYR A 244 17.90 28.99 8.56
N ASP A 245 17.83 30.28 8.89
CA ASP A 245 16.56 31.05 8.90
C ASP A 245 16.29 31.89 7.62
N TYR A 246 17.20 31.89 6.65
CA TYR A 246 17.14 32.82 5.51
C TYR A 246 17.44 32.17 4.16
N ALA A 247 16.40 31.62 3.55
CA ALA A 247 16.35 31.43 2.10
C ALA A 247 16.58 32.81 1.41
N GLN A 248 17.72 32.98 0.76
CA GLN A 248 18.07 34.12 -0.11
C GLN A 248 18.58 35.42 0.53
N SER A 249 19.46 35.37 1.55
CA SER A 249 20.27 36.55 1.88
C SER A 249 21.76 36.24 2.01
N TRP A 250 22.58 37.14 1.49
CA TRP A 250 24.05 37.10 1.57
C TRP A 250 24.57 37.25 3.02
N ALA A 251 23.68 37.44 4.00
CA ALA A 251 23.98 37.44 5.43
C ALA A 251 24.05 36.03 6.05
N ALA A 252 23.81 34.96 5.26
CA ALA A 252 23.98 33.58 5.72
C ALA A 252 25.43 33.26 6.16
N MET A 253 26.41 34.05 5.71
CA MET A 253 27.81 33.91 6.07
C MET A 253 28.23 34.62 7.36
N ASP A 254 27.33 35.36 8.03
CA ASP A 254 27.67 36.02 9.29
C ASP A 254 27.61 35.04 10.48
N TYR A 255 27.10 33.82 10.27
CA TYR A 255 26.96 32.79 11.30
C TYR A 255 27.94 31.65 11.08
N ILE A 256 29.03 31.70 11.86
CA ILE A 256 29.95 30.59 12.02
C ILE A 256 29.24 29.48 12.80
N TYR A 257 29.02 28.34 12.15
CA TYR A 257 28.46 27.15 12.77
C TYR A 257 29.52 26.43 13.60
N SER A 258 30.68 26.17 12.98
CA SER A 258 31.81 25.50 13.62
C SER A 258 33.12 25.90 12.96
N CYS A 259 34.22 25.91 13.72
CA CYS A 259 35.56 26.00 13.15
C CYS A 259 36.42 24.82 13.59
N SER A 260 37.29 24.37 12.69
CA SER A 260 38.21 23.26 12.87
C SER A 260 39.64 23.72 12.59
N PRO A 261 40.61 23.40 13.47
CA PRO A 261 40.44 22.65 14.72
C PRO A 261 39.81 23.51 15.84
N SER A 262 39.04 22.88 16.74
CA SER A 262 38.34 23.61 17.80
C SER A 262 39.31 24.32 18.76
N GLY A 263 39.25 25.65 18.80
CA GLY A 263 40.02 26.47 19.74
C GLY A 263 41.51 26.62 19.42
N GLY A 264 41.92 26.40 18.17
CA GLY A 264 43.30 26.57 17.71
C GLY A 264 43.40 26.58 16.19
N TYR A 265 44.58 26.23 15.69
CA TYR A 265 44.92 26.21 14.27
C TYR A 265 45.88 25.05 13.96
N TRP A 266 46.02 24.68 12.69
CA TRP A 266 47.08 23.82 12.20
C TRP A 266 48.26 24.67 11.72
N SER A 267 49.48 24.30 12.11
CA SER A 267 50.68 24.89 11.50
C SER A 267 51.03 24.14 10.21
N LEU A 268 50.70 24.71 9.06
CA LEU A 268 50.83 24.08 7.74
C LEU A 268 51.93 24.75 6.91
N GLU A 269 52.88 23.95 6.40
CA GLU A 269 53.92 24.45 5.48
C GLU A 269 53.31 24.96 4.16
N ASP A 270 53.75 26.14 3.72
CA ASP A 270 53.31 26.77 2.47
C ASP A 270 53.57 25.85 1.24
N PHE A 271 52.74 26.00 0.20
CA PHE A 271 52.83 25.27 -1.07
C PHE A 271 52.75 23.74 -0.96
N LYS A 272 52.27 23.21 0.17
CA LYS A 272 52.09 21.79 0.42
C LYS A 272 50.63 21.46 0.69
N THR A 273 50.17 20.38 0.07
CA THR A 273 48.82 19.85 0.29
C THR A 273 48.84 18.90 1.48
N TYR A 274 47.88 19.08 2.38
CA TYR A 274 47.64 18.25 3.54
C TYR A 274 46.31 17.51 3.37
N ASP A 275 46.28 16.26 3.82
CA ASP A 275 45.06 15.48 4.03
C ASP A 275 44.55 15.79 5.43
N ILE A 276 43.31 16.26 5.51
CA ILE A 276 42.64 16.66 6.75
C ILE A 276 41.30 15.93 6.94
N SER A 277 41.14 14.78 6.27
CA SER A 277 39.91 13.95 6.30
C SER A 277 39.50 13.43 7.69
N GLU A 278 40.36 13.59 8.71
CA GLU A 278 40.01 13.30 10.10
C GLU A 278 39.02 14.31 10.72
N TYR A 279 38.78 15.46 10.05
CA TYR A 279 37.86 16.49 10.52
C TYR A 279 36.56 16.47 9.73
N SER A 280 35.51 16.00 10.40
CA SER A 280 34.14 16.05 9.89
C SER A 280 33.20 16.79 10.84
N VAL A 281 32.11 17.30 10.28
CA VAL A 281 31.04 17.99 11.00
C VAL A 281 29.73 17.34 10.60
N PHE A 282 28.99 16.84 11.59
CA PHE A 282 27.60 16.42 11.40
C PHE A 282 26.70 17.64 11.52
N ILE A 283 25.73 17.75 10.62
CA ILE A 283 24.78 18.85 10.53
C ILE A 283 23.40 18.23 10.28
N ASP A 284 22.55 18.33 11.27
CA ASP A 284 21.12 18.10 11.16
C ASP A 284 20.49 19.27 10.36
N LEU A 285 19.75 18.98 9.28
CA LEU A 285 19.21 19.97 8.35
C LEU A 285 17.69 20.15 8.50
N PRO A 286 17.17 21.38 8.60
CA PRO A 286 15.75 21.61 8.77
C PRO A 286 14.86 21.35 7.57
N GLU A 287 13.83 20.56 7.81
CA GLU A 287 12.79 20.18 6.87
C GLU A 287 11.93 21.30 6.27
N ILE A 288 11.88 22.48 6.89
CA ILE A 288 11.08 23.59 6.34
C ILE A 288 11.66 24.13 5.01
N HIS A 289 12.86 23.68 4.65
CA HIS A 289 13.60 24.14 3.48
C HIS A 289 14.19 22.95 2.69
N ASP A 290 13.72 22.74 1.46
CA ASP A 290 14.30 21.73 0.55
C ASP A 290 15.77 21.99 0.16
N THR A 291 16.35 23.14 0.51
CA THR A 291 17.69 23.54 0.09
C THR A 291 18.41 24.34 1.16
N HIS A 292 19.60 23.87 1.52
CA HIS A 292 20.46 24.45 2.53
C HIS A 292 21.67 25.11 1.87
N SER A 293 22.05 26.27 2.38
CA SER A 293 23.16 27.06 1.83
C SER A 293 24.30 27.14 2.83
N PHE A 294 25.50 26.77 2.40
CA PHE A 294 26.69 26.68 3.24
C PHE A 294 27.82 27.55 2.70
N GLY A 295 28.69 27.99 3.60
CA GLY A 295 29.94 28.65 3.28
C GLY A 295 31.12 27.99 3.99
N VAL A 296 32.25 27.84 3.31
CA VAL A 296 33.51 27.37 3.90
C VAL A 296 34.55 28.46 3.73
N SER A 297 35.09 28.97 4.84
CA SER A 297 36.15 29.97 4.84
C SER A 297 37.41 29.41 5.48
N VAL A 298 38.57 29.83 4.97
CA VAL A 298 39.88 29.47 5.51
C VAL A 298 40.54 30.74 6.05
N TRP A 299 41.21 30.62 7.18
CA TRP A 299 41.82 31.74 7.89
C TRP A 299 43.20 31.36 8.38
N ASP A 300 44.11 32.32 8.32
CA ASP A 300 45.42 32.28 8.93
C ASP A 300 45.37 33.03 10.27
N SER A 301 45.60 32.32 11.37
CA SER A 301 45.43 32.86 12.71
C SER A 301 46.68 33.58 13.16
N ASP A 302 46.52 34.87 13.42
CA ASP A 302 47.66 35.75 13.62
C ASP A 302 47.60 36.44 14.98
N ALA A 303 48.74 36.91 15.47
CA ALA A 303 48.81 37.49 16.82
C ALA A 303 48.05 38.82 16.98
N TRP A 304 47.65 39.44 15.87
CA TRP A 304 47.03 40.78 15.85
C TRP A 304 45.63 40.78 15.22
N ASP A 305 45.44 40.10 14.09
CA ASP A 305 44.17 39.95 13.40
C ASP A 305 44.26 38.74 12.47
N ASP A 306 43.24 37.89 12.41
CA ASP A 306 43.26 36.69 11.57
C ASP A 306 43.07 37.10 10.09
N ASP A 307 43.95 36.62 9.21
CA ASP A 307 43.97 36.96 7.78
C ASP A 307 43.14 35.94 6.98
N PRO A 308 42.20 36.37 6.11
CA PRO A 308 41.42 35.45 5.30
C PRO A 308 42.26 34.87 4.16
N VAL A 309 42.22 33.54 4.03
CA VAL A 309 42.78 32.81 2.89
C VAL A 309 41.67 32.65 1.84
N ASP A 310 41.93 33.10 0.63
CA ASP A 310 41.00 33.01 -0.48
C ASP A 310 40.94 31.59 -1.04
N VAL A 311 39.75 30.99 -0.99
CA VAL A 311 39.45 29.67 -1.58
C VAL A 311 38.37 29.75 -2.66
N ASN A 312 38.04 30.94 -3.14
CA ASN A 312 37.02 31.17 -4.15
C ASN A 312 37.65 31.72 -5.44
N PRO A 313 37.32 31.17 -6.62
CA PRO A 313 37.89 31.66 -7.88
C PRO A 313 37.40 33.06 -8.32
N SER A 314 36.60 33.75 -7.50
CA SER A 314 35.98 35.04 -7.81
C SER A 314 36.46 36.12 -6.85
N SER A 315 37.02 37.20 -7.41
CA SER A 315 37.60 38.36 -6.69
C SER A 315 36.64 39.14 -5.75
N ASP A 316 35.38 38.74 -5.69
CA ASP A 316 34.36 39.38 -4.88
C ASP A 316 34.21 38.70 -3.50
N TYR A 317 34.77 37.49 -3.31
CA TYR A 317 34.55 36.65 -2.13
C TYR A 317 35.79 35.80 -1.82
N ASN A 318 36.07 35.52 -0.54
CA ASN A 318 37.22 34.71 -0.14
C ASN A 318 36.84 33.29 0.36
N PHE A 319 35.55 32.96 0.37
CA PHE A 319 35.00 31.72 0.94
C PHE A 319 34.30 30.91 -0.15
N TYR A 320 34.28 29.59 -0.02
CA TYR A 320 33.57 28.72 -0.94
C TYR A 320 32.10 28.59 -0.57
N TYR A 321 31.20 28.78 -1.54
CA TYR A 321 29.76 28.67 -1.35
C TYR A 321 29.23 27.42 -2.05
N PHE A 322 28.39 26.64 -1.35
CA PHE A 322 27.68 25.51 -1.95
C PHE A 322 26.28 25.37 -1.36
N GLN A 323 25.45 24.59 -2.05
CA GLN A 323 24.10 24.25 -1.62
C GLN A 323 23.94 22.74 -1.62
N ILE A 324 23.16 22.23 -0.67
CA ILE A 324 22.74 20.83 -0.57
C ILE A 324 21.22 20.81 -0.55
N SER A 325 20.64 19.91 -1.32
CA SER A 325 19.22 19.56 -1.19
C SER A 325 19.07 18.48 -0.15
N SER A 326 18.04 18.57 0.69
CA SER A 326 17.66 17.47 1.60
C SER A 326 17.22 16.22 0.83
N GLU A 327 17.02 16.34 -0.48
CA GLU A 327 16.75 15.20 -1.38
C GLU A 327 18.02 14.57 -1.99
N GLU A 328 19.23 15.10 -1.75
CA GLU A 328 20.47 14.46 -2.24
C GLU A 328 20.77 13.19 -1.44
N ALA A 329 21.09 12.08 -2.13
CA ALA A 329 21.33 10.77 -1.52
C ALA A 329 22.75 10.22 -1.79
N GLU A 330 23.56 10.94 -2.57
CA GLU A 330 24.91 10.51 -2.97
C GLU A 330 25.95 11.44 -2.36
N GLU A 331 27.14 10.92 -2.08
CA GLU A 331 28.27 11.75 -1.66
C GLU A 331 28.66 12.73 -2.77
N THR A 332 28.73 14.02 -2.41
CA THR A 332 29.19 15.06 -3.34
C THR A 332 30.51 15.65 -2.85
N SER A 333 31.51 15.68 -3.73
CA SER A 333 32.80 16.32 -3.47
C SER A 333 32.86 17.73 -4.07
N TYR A 334 33.41 18.66 -3.31
CA TYR A 334 33.61 20.05 -3.67
C TYR A 334 35.10 20.42 -3.63
N TYR A 335 35.46 21.42 -4.43
CA TYR A 335 36.82 21.91 -4.52
C TYR A 335 36.82 23.42 -4.77
N GLY A 336 37.46 24.16 -3.88
CA GLY A 336 37.72 25.59 -3.96
C GLY A 336 39.17 25.90 -4.27
N ASP A 337 39.41 26.93 -5.07
CA ASP A 337 40.73 27.42 -5.49
C ASP A 337 40.63 28.94 -5.65
N GLY A 338 41.32 29.68 -4.79
CA GLY A 338 41.35 31.15 -4.80
C GLY A 338 42.28 31.75 -5.86
N SER A 339 42.99 30.94 -6.65
CA SER A 339 44.03 31.48 -7.51
C SER A 339 43.52 32.31 -8.70
N GLY A 340 44.26 33.38 -9.00
CA GLY A 340 44.15 34.08 -10.29
C GLY A 340 43.20 35.27 -10.35
N ASP A 341 42.69 35.73 -9.21
CA ASP A 341 41.74 36.84 -9.11
C ASP A 341 42.35 38.13 -8.49
N SER A 342 43.61 38.05 -8.05
CA SER A 342 44.43 39.13 -7.47
C SER A 342 43.88 39.73 -6.16
N GLN A 343 43.08 38.96 -5.41
CA GLN A 343 42.60 39.30 -4.08
C GLN A 343 43.08 38.28 -3.04
N GLY A 344 43.19 38.73 -1.79
CA GLY A 344 43.50 37.85 -0.66
C GLY A 344 44.85 37.14 -0.76
N TRP A 345 44.96 36.10 0.05
CA TRP A 345 46.06 35.14 0.03
C TRP A 345 45.54 33.82 -0.52
N ASP A 346 46.07 33.35 -1.65
CA ASP A 346 45.47 32.22 -2.37
C ASP A 346 45.62 30.89 -1.60
N GLY A 347 44.55 30.10 -1.58
CA GLY A 347 44.52 28.74 -1.05
C GLY A 347 43.60 27.82 -1.86
N GLU A 348 43.72 26.52 -1.59
CA GLU A 348 42.86 25.46 -2.13
C GLU A 348 42.28 24.63 -0.99
N ILE A 349 41.01 24.25 -1.13
CA ILE A 349 40.30 23.38 -0.18
C ILE A 349 39.47 22.35 -0.92
N GLY A 350 39.58 21.08 -0.52
CA GLY A 350 38.71 20.00 -0.94
C GLY A 350 37.89 19.49 0.23
N PHE A 351 36.62 19.21 0.03
CA PHE A 351 35.73 18.64 1.05
C PHE A 351 34.61 17.83 0.41
N SER A 352 34.08 16.84 1.13
CA SER A 352 32.95 16.02 0.71
C SER A 352 31.76 16.21 1.65
N VAL A 353 30.57 16.00 1.11
CA VAL A 353 29.31 16.02 1.87
C VAL A 353 28.59 14.72 1.61
N GLN A 354 28.38 13.96 2.67
CA GLN A 354 27.64 12.70 2.67
C GLN A 354 26.28 12.93 3.35
N PRO A 355 25.16 12.85 2.62
CA PRO A 355 23.84 12.75 3.21
C PRO A 355 23.73 11.53 4.11
N THR A 356 23.11 11.67 5.29
CA THR A 356 22.84 10.57 6.22
C THR A 356 21.39 10.09 6.15
N ASP A 357 20.46 10.84 5.54
CA ASP A 357 19.16 10.31 5.10
C ASP A 357 19.39 9.39 3.91
N ILE A 358 19.18 8.10 4.16
CA ILE A 358 18.77 7.22 3.11
C ILE A 358 17.41 6.65 3.54
N ARG A 359 16.35 7.19 2.95
CA ARG A 359 15.07 6.53 2.59
C ARG A 359 15.24 5.18 1.84
N HIS A 360 16.40 4.55 1.97
CA HIS A 360 16.78 3.26 1.48
C HIS A 360 17.73 2.63 2.50
N TYR A 361 17.16 1.76 3.34
CA TYR A 361 17.78 0.55 3.85
C TYR A 361 19.28 0.47 3.56
N GLY A 362 20.11 0.94 4.50
CA GLY A 362 21.49 0.50 4.50
C GLY A 362 21.48 -1.03 4.52
N ASN A 363 21.94 -1.66 3.43
CA ASN A 363 22.13 -3.10 3.36
C ASN A 363 22.77 -3.58 4.67
N ARG A 364 22.02 -4.32 5.50
CA ARG A 364 22.62 -4.94 6.69
C ARG A 364 23.40 -6.16 6.20
N ASP A 365 24.68 -5.95 5.97
CA ASP A 365 25.63 -7.02 5.64
C ASP A 365 26.02 -7.78 6.91
N PHE A 366 25.51 -9.00 7.03
CA PHE A 366 25.95 -9.92 8.07
C PHE A 366 27.22 -10.64 7.61
N PHE A 367 28.31 -10.43 8.33
CA PHE A 367 29.57 -11.14 8.11
C PHE A 367 29.77 -12.21 9.17
N TRP A 368 30.10 -13.43 8.74
CA TRP A 368 30.62 -14.45 9.65
C TRP A 368 31.68 -15.31 8.98
N GLU A 369 32.59 -15.85 9.79
CA GLU A 369 33.64 -16.75 9.31
C GLU A 369 33.27 -18.20 9.57
N TYR A 370 33.32 -19.03 8.52
CA TYR A 370 33.14 -20.47 8.63
C TYR A 370 34.07 -21.21 7.65
N ASP A 371 34.82 -22.19 8.19
CA ASP A 371 35.80 -23.01 7.46
C ASP A 371 36.92 -22.22 6.75
N GLY A 372 37.34 -21.09 7.33
CA GLY A 372 38.41 -20.25 6.76
C GLY A 372 37.95 -19.37 5.59
N TYR A 373 36.65 -19.28 5.36
CA TYR A 373 36.02 -18.35 4.42
C TYR A 373 35.14 -17.35 5.17
N THR A 374 35.12 -16.11 4.70
CA THR A 374 34.18 -15.08 5.13
C THR A 374 32.93 -15.18 4.29
N TRP A 375 31.78 -15.30 4.94
CA TRP A 375 30.46 -15.32 4.33
C TRP A 375 29.79 -13.97 4.58
N THR A 376 29.06 -13.49 3.57
CA THR A 376 28.29 -12.26 3.64
C THR A 376 26.85 -12.58 3.28
N TYR A 377 25.90 -12.12 4.09
CA TYR A 377 24.49 -12.12 3.78
C TYR A 377 24.00 -10.67 3.83
N SER A 378 23.61 -10.13 2.69
CA SER A 378 22.98 -8.81 2.58
C SER A 378 21.49 -9.02 2.72
N SER A 379 20.89 -8.48 3.79
CA SER A 379 19.44 -8.54 3.97
C SER A 379 18.80 -7.19 3.60
N GLU A 380 17.95 -7.20 2.59
CA GLU A 380 16.88 -6.21 2.42
C GLU A 380 15.69 -6.71 3.26
N LEU A 381 15.73 -6.50 4.58
CA LEU A 381 14.59 -6.83 5.43
C LEU A 381 13.77 -5.57 5.61
N SER A 382 12.79 -5.36 4.75
CA SER A 382 11.62 -4.59 5.15
C SER A 382 10.71 -5.50 5.98
N TYR A 383 10.09 -4.99 7.04
CA TYR A 383 9.04 -5.74 7.74
C TYR A 383 7.95 -6.21 6.76
N SER A 384 7.63 -5.41 5.73
CA SER A 384 6.72 -5.83 4.65
C SER A 384 7.18 -7.08 3.89
N THR A 385 8.49 -7.28 3.73
CA THR A 385 9.08 -8.50 3.17
C THR A 385 8.96 -9.66 4.17
N TYR A 386 9.26 -9.42 5.45
CA TYR A 386 9.09 -10.41 6.52
C TYR A 386 7.63 -10.86 6.68
N ALA A 387 6.68 -9.93 6.80
CA ALA A 387 5.24 -10.16 6.92
C ALA A 387 4.70 -10.98 5.75
N ARG A 388 5.11 -10.63 4.52
CA ARG A 388 4.73 -11.35 3.30
C ARG A 388 5.22 -12.81 3.28
N PHE A 389 6.32 -13.12 3.97
CA PHE A 389 6.92 -14.47 4.03
C PHE A 389 6.67 -15.21 5.36
N SER A 390 6.00 -14.58 6.33
CA SER A 390 5.77 -15.15 7.67
C SER A 390 4.49 -15.99 7.80
N THR A 391 3.70 -16.13 6.73
CA THR A 391 2.45 -16.91 6.78
C THR A 391 2.74 -18.41 7.01
N PRO A 392 2.05 -19.08 7.96
CA PRO A 392 2.35 -20.47 8.33
C PRO A 392 2.09 -21.53 7.25
N ASP A 393 1.45 -21.18 6.13
CA ASP A 393 0.86 -22.15 5.19
C ASP A 393 1.56 -22.29 3.84
N GLU A 394 2.61 -21.51 3.55
CA GLU A 394 3.34 -21.65 2.28
C GLU A 394 4.84 -21.93 2.50
N GLN A 395 5.23 -23.18 2.25
CA GLN A 395 6.65 -23.55 2.16
C GLN A 395 7.24 -22.97 0.86
N TYR A 396 7.95 -21.85 0.99
CA TYR A 396 8.78 -21.34 -0.08
C TYR A 396 10.20 -21.91 0.00
N VAL A 397 10.64 -22.51 -1.09
CA VAL A 397 12.03 -22.97 -1.26
C VAL A 397 12.85 -21.76 -1.74
N ILE A 398 13.69 -21.22 -0.87
CA ILE A 398 14.76 -20.31 -1.26
C ILE A 398 15.88 -21.19 -1.82
N ASP A 399 16.09 -21.12 -3.14
CA ASP A 399 17.21 -21.78 -3.79
C ASP A 399 18.45 -20.90 -3.56
N LEU A 400 19.36 -21.40 -2.70
CA LEU A 400 20.62 -20.74 -2.32
C LEU A 400 21.70 -20.86 -3.39
#